data_AF-A0A1Q3HI45-F1
#
_entry.id   AF-A0A1Q3HI45-F1
#
_cell.length_a   1.000
_cell.length_b   1.000
_cell.length_c   1.000
_cell.angle_alpha   90.00
_cell.angle_beta   90.00
_cell.angle_gamma   90.00
#
_symmetry.space_group_name_H-M   'P 1'
#
loop_
_entity.id
_entity.type
_entity.pdbx_description
1 polymer ?
#
loop_
_entity_poly.entity_id
_entity_poly.type
_entity_poly.pdbx_seq_one_letter_code
_entity_poly.pdbx_strand_id
1 'polypeptide(L)'
;MRKTETSSSGPTRLDRRLLAAVLSLTLAACGGATEEEAGEDILGTQEAAASVRLRVMAANISSGNYQSYDPGHGTRIFQGTKPDVVAIQEFNYGDNSATAIRNFVNTAFGTGFYYYREAGAQIPNGIISRYPIIASGEWDDNQVDNRDFAWARIDVPGPKDLWVVSVHLLTASSSVRNTEATNLSNFIKANVPTSDYLVIAGDLNTDSRSEACFTTFSQVVSTASPYPADRNGNTNTNASRGKPYDHVLVDADLRAYQTATVIGSSSFAAGTVIDTRVYSPLSEISPALSGDSGATNMQHMAVIKDFLIPDSTTTTASITVGSPNGGESWATSSAQRITWTATGVTNVKLEYTLNGSTWTTLTSSTSASTGSYAWTVPSTTSTTARVRVSDASNSAITDTSNANFSITTSGGGGGAAVVFINEILANEAGSDVNGEFVEIVNSGGTAADLSGWTLSDASGVRHTFASGTSLAAGKAIVVFGSAAGIPSGVSNAVGASTSMLNLSNSGDTVTLKNASGTTVNTTTYSSSLSGTDGVSMNRNPDVTSSGTFVLHTTLSSSASSPGKRANGTAY
;
A
#
# COMPACT_ATOMS: atom_id res chain seq x y z
N MET A 1 -16.51 -4.76 41.82
CA MET A 1 -15.83 -5.97 42.33
C MET A 1 -14.94 -6.48 41.19
N ARG A 2 -13.62 -6.51 41.37
CA ARG A 2 -12.63 -6.87 40.32
C ARG A 2 -12.88 -8.28 39.76
N LYS A 3 -12.85 -8.45 38.44
CA LYS A 3 -12.63 -9.73 37.72
C LYS A 3 -11.80 -9.41 36.48
N THR A 4 -10.47 -9.57 36.53
CA THR A 4 -9.68 -10.75 36.10
C THR A 4 -9.79 -11.00 34.59
N GLU A 5 -8.92 -10.34 33.83
CA GLU A 5 -8.49 -10.76 32.51
C GLU A 5 -7.57 -11.99 32.64
N THR A 6 -7.88 -13.06 31.93
CA THR A 6 -7.01 -14.24 31.82
C THR A 6 -6.29 -14.21 30.48
N SER A 7 -4.99 -13.88 30.49
CA SER A 7 -4.09 -14.07 29.35
C SER A 7 -3.57 -15.51 29.32
N SER A 8 -3.87 -16.28 28.27
CA SER A 8 -3.16 -17.54 28.01
C SER A 8 -2.11 -17.36 26.92
N SER A 9 -0.85 -17.46 27.32
CA SER A 9 0.32 -17.54 26.44
C SER A 9 0.42 -18.92 25.76
N GLY A 10 0.55 -18.95 24.43
CA GLY A 10 0.82 -20.12 23.59
C GLY A 10 1.53 -19.72 22.28
N PRO A 11 2.24 -20.63 21.60
CA PRO A 11 3.62 -20.41 21.19
C PRO A 11 3.83 -19.65 19.86
N THR A 12 5.01 -19.02 19.80
CA THR A 12 5.63 -18.35 18.65
C THR A 12 5.68 -19.22 17.40
N ARG A 13 5.21 -18.67 16.27
CA ARG A 13 5.22 -19.31 14.94
C ARG A 13 6.66 -19.49 14.44
N LEU A 14 7.09 -20.75 14.36
CA LEU A 14 8.18 -21.20 13.50
C LEU A 14 7.56 -21.82 12.23
N ASP A 15 7.83 -21.18 11.10
CA ASP A 15 8.03 -21.68 9.73
C ASP A 15 7.42 -23.06 9.34
N ARG A 16 6.41 -23.07 8.44
CA ARG A 16 6.12 -24.22 7.56
C ARG A 16 5.65 -23.78 6.18
N ARG A 17 6.40 -24.27 5.19
CA ARG A 17 6.41 -23.99 3.75
C ARG A 17 5.36 -24.77 2.94
N LEU A 18 5.11 -24.25 1.73
CA LEU A 18 4.81 -24.90 0.43
C LEU A 18 3.87 -26.13 0.39
N LEU A 19 2.75 -26.02 -0.37
CA LEU A 19 2.47 -26.93 -1.50
C LEU A 19 1.33 -26.45 -2.43
N ALA A 20 1.68 -26.38 -3.72
CA ALA A 20 0.94 -26.55 -4.99
C ALA A 20 -0.61 -26.44 -5.08
N ALA A 21 -1.07 -25.75 -6.14
CA ALA A 21 -2.09 -26.27 -7.05
C ALA A 21 -1.97 -25.62 -8.45
N VAL A 22 -1.64 -26.43 -9.44
CA VAL A 22 -1.81 -26.16 -10.88
C VAL A 22 -3.19 -26.68 -11.27
N LEU A 23 -4.00 -25.88 -11.96
CA LEU A 23 -5.15 -26.42 -12.71
C LEU A 23 -5.45 -25.60 -13.96
N SER A 24 -5.29 -26.26 -15.10
CA SER A 24 -5.63 -25.82 -16.45
C SER A 24 -7.15 -25.71 -16.64
N LEU A 25 -7.61 -24.75 -17.44
CA LEU A 25 -8.90 -24.82 -18.11
C LEU A 25 -8.76 -24.35 -19.57
N THR A 26 -8.86 -25.30 -20.50
CA THR A 26 -9.13 -25.07 -21.92
C THR A 26 -10.63 -25.05 -22.14
N LEU A 27 -11.17 -24.08 -22.88
CA LEU A 27 -12.43 -24.25 -23.59
C LEU A 27 -12.40 -23.54 -24.95
N ALA A 28 -12.93 -24.26 -25.94
CA ALA A 28 -12.82 -24.03 -27.36
C ALA A 28 -13.70 -22.90 -27.90
N ALA A 29 -13.19 -22.23 -28.92
CA ALA A 29 -13.90 -21.25 -29.74
C ALA A 29 -14.56 -21.93 -30.94
N CYS A 30 -15.81 -21.55 -31.24
CA CYS A 30 -16.42 -21.69 -32.57
C CYS A 30 -17.35 -20.50 -32.86
N GLY A 31 -16.95 -19.70 -33.86
CA GLY A 31 -17.84 -19.31 -34.96
C GLY A 31 -18.46 -17.91 -34.94
N GLY A 32 -18.05 -17.08 -35.92
CA GLY A 32 -18.97 -16.21 -36.68
C GLY A 32 -18.69 -14.71 -36.62
N ALA A 33 -18.12 -14.17 -37.70
CA ALA A 33 -17.69 -12.78 -37.87
C ALA A 33 -18.82 -11.78 -38.22
N THR A 34 -18.61 -10.51 -37.83
CA THR A 34 -18.82 -9.32 -38.66
C THR A 34 -17.95 -8.17 -38.12
N GLU A 35 -17.18 -7.53 -39.00
CA GLU A 35 -16.29 -6.39 -38.74
C GLU A 35 -17.07 -5.08 -38.63
N GLU A 36 -16.68 -4.21 -37.69
CA GLU A 36 -16.60 -2.77 -37.90
C GLU A 36 -15.57 -2.17 -36.91
N GLU A 37 -14.56 -1.50 -37.44
CA GLU A 37 -13.45 -0.87 -36.70
C GLU A 37 -13.91 0.36 -35.90
N ALA A 38 -13.48 0.48 -34.64
CA ALA A 38 -13.12 1.77 -34.03
C ALA A 38 -12.40 1.60 -32.68
N GLY A 39 -11.19 2.17 -32.58
CA GLY A 39 -10.62 2.70 -31.34
C GLY A 39 -9.69 1.76 -30.57
N GLU A 40 -8.38 2.00 -30.68
CA GLU A 40 -7.42 1.60 -29.64
C GLU A 40 -7.77 2.33 -28.34
N ASP A 41 -8.23 1.59 -27.33
CA ASP A 41 -8.25 2.05 -25.95
C ASP A 41 -7.19 1.29 -25.17
N ILE A 42 -6.14 2.03 -24.80
CA ILE A 42 -5.08 1.59 -23.91
C ILE A 42 -5.68 1.61 -22.50
N LEU A 43 -6.25 0.49 -22.07
CA LEU A 43 -6.57 0.26 -20.67
C LEU A 43 -5.82 -0.95 -20.16
N GLY A 44 -4.83 -0.66 -19.32
CA GLY A 44 -4.03 -1.64 -18.62
C GLY A 44 -4.91 -2.68 -17.95
N THR A 45 -4.50 -3.93 -18.06
CA THR A 45 -4.99 -5.02 -17.24
C THR A 45 -4.63 -4.71 -15.78
N GLN A 46 -5.49 -3.97 -15.10
CA GLN A 46 -5.57 -4.01 -13.66
C GLN A 46 -5.95 -5.46 -13.33
N GLU A 47 -5.04 -6.22 -12.74
CA GLU A 47 -5.35 -7.55 -12.25
C GLU A 47 -6.65 -7.46 -11.44
N ALA A 48 -7.69 -8.16 -11.90
CA ALA A 48 -8.91 -8.30 -11.11
C ALA A 48 -8.48 -8.94 -9.79
N ALA A 49 -8.50 -8.17 -8.71
CA ALA A 49 -8.18 -8.68 -7.39
C ALA A 49 -8.99 -9.96 -7.17
N ALA A 50 -8.32 -11.03 -6.76
CA ALA A 50 -9.01 -12.25 -6.36
C ALA A 50 -10.10 -11.88 -5.34
N SER A 51 -11.27 -12.53 -5.40
CA SER A 51 -12.38 -12.24 -4.51
C SER A 51 -12.83 -13.52 -3.82
N VAL A 52 -13.19 -13.40 -2.54
CA VAL A 52 -13.77 -14.49 -1.75
C VAL A 52 -15.26 -14.24 -1.60
N ARG A 53 -16.04 -15.29 -1.81
CA ARG A 53 -17.46 -15.27 -1.46
C ARG A 53 -17.60 -15.38 0.06
N LEU A 54 -18.21 -14.37 0.66
CA LEU A 54 -18.69 -14.37 2.05
C LEU A 54 -20.21 -14.56 2.04
N ARG A 55 -20.70 -15.69 2.58
CA ARG A 55 -22.13 -15.95 2.78
C ARG A 55 -22.55 -15.65 4.21
N VAL A 56 -23.43 -14.67 4.39
CA VAL A 56 -23.97 -14.28 5.70
C VAL A 56 -25.43 -14.71 5.82
N MET A 57 -25.79 -15.29 6.95
CA MET A 57 -27.14 -15.77 7.25
C MET A 57 -27.68 -15.20 8.56
N ALA A 58 -28.94 -14.76 8.55
CA ALA A 58 -29.76 -14.60 9.75
C ALA A 58 -30.61 -15.86 9.95
N ALA A 59 -30.69 -16.38 11.17
CA ALA A 59 -31.33 -17.66 11.43
C ALA A 59 -32.00 -17.73 12.82
N ASN A 60 -33.32 -17.51 12.84
CA ASN A 60 -34.22 -17.93 13.91
C ASN A 60 -34.98 -19.22 13.53
N ILE A 61 -34.27 -20.21 13.00
CA ILE A 61 -34.85 -21.45 12.43
C ILE A 61 -34.84 -22.61 13.44
N SER A 62 -35.08 -22.28 14.71
CA SER A 62 -35.34 -23.25 15.76
C SER A 62 -36.64 -24.02 15.47
N SER A 63 -36.87 -25.16 16.12
CA SER A 63 -38.09 -25.95 15.93
C SER A 63 -38.43 -26.76 17.16
N GLY A 64 -39.56 -27.47 17.10
CA GLY A 64 -40.01 -28.34 18.18
C GLY A 64 -40.42 -27.55 19.41
N ASN A 65 -40.35 -28.18 20.57
CA ASN A 65 -40.61 -27.46 21.81
C ASN A 65 -39.29 -26.84 22.28
N TYR A 66 -39.35 -25.75 23.05
CA TYR A 66 -38.20 -25.14 23.74
C TYR A 66 -37.26 -24.24 22.93
N GLN A 67 -37.65 -23.77 21.73
CA GLN A 67 -36.87 -22.74 21.02
C GLN A 67 -35.42 -23.18 20.84
N SER A 68 -35.28 -24.37 20.25
CA SER A 68 -34.05 -25.16 20.19
C SER A 68 -33.80 -25.67 18.77
N TYR A 69 -32.54 -25.93 18.46
CA TYR A 69 -32.12 -26.52 17.19
C TYR A 69 -32.28 -28.05 17.15
N ASP A 70 -32.78 -28.65 18.22
CA ASP A 70 -33.30 -30.03 18.24
C ASP A 70 -34.75 -30.09 17.73
N PRO A 71 -35.15 -31.11 16.94
CA PRO A 71 -34.40 -32.32 16.59
C PRO A 71 -33.58 -32.21 15.27
N GLY A 72 -33.22 -31.01 14.82
CA GLY A 72 -32.29 -30.83 13.71
C GLY A 72 -32.87 -30.35 12.37
N HIS A 73 -34.09 -29.81 12.31
CA HIS A 73 -34.64 -29.21 11.07
C HIS A 73 -33.79 -28.03 10.59
N GLY A 74 -33.54 -27.05 11.45
CA GLY A 74 -32.63 -25.93 11.17
C GLY A 74 -31.20 -26.39 10.88
N THR A 75 -30.73 -27.46 11.55
CA THR A 75 -29.41 -28.06 11.33
C THR A 75 -29.22 -28.51 9.87
N ARG A 76 -30.21 -29.20 9.29
CA ARG A 76 -30.13 -29.64 7.88
C ARG A 76 -30.13 -28.46 6.90
N ILE A 77 -30.85 -27.39 7.21
CA ILE A 77 -30.84 -26.15 6.43
C ILE A 77 -29.43 -25.53 6.43
N PHE A 78 -28.76 -25.45 7.58
CA PHE A 78 -27.37 -25.00 7.65
C PHE A 78 -26.42 -25.86 6.81
N GLN A 79 -26.52 -27.18 6.94
CA GLN A 79 -25.69 -28.13 6.19
C GLN A 79 -25.86 -28.00 4.67
N GLY A 80 -27.09 -27.75 4.22
CA GLY A 80 -27.42 -27.59 2.80
C GLY A 80 -27.00 -26.23 2.23
N THR A 81 -27.25 -25.16 2.97
CA THR A 81 -27.01 -23.79 2.51
C THR A 81 -25.57 -23.31 2.72
N LYS A 82 -24.82 -23.97 3.61
CA LYS A 82 -23.39 -23.76 3.86
C LYS A 82 -23.01 -22.28 4.04
N PRO A 83 -23.62 -21.56 5.00
CA PRO A 83 -23.22 -20.18 5.29
C PRO A 83 -21.82 -20.13 5.88
N ASP A 84 -21.08 -19.06 5.59
CA ASP A 84 -19.76 -18.82 6.18
C ASP A 84 -19.90 -18.15 7.55
N VAL A 85 -20.92 -17.29 7.72
CA VAL A 85 -21.22 -16.57 8.96
C VAL A 85 -22.72 -16.62 9.24
N VAL A 86 -23.10 -16.95 10.47
CA VAL A 86 -24.50 -17.04 10.91
C VAL A 86 -24.70 -16.18 12.15
N ALA A 87 -25.63 -15.23 12.09
CA ALA A 87 -26.25 -14.62 13.25
C ALA A 87 -27.46 -15.48 13.65
N ILE A 88 -27.31 -16.24 14.73
CA ILE A 88 -28.26 -17.25 15.19
C ILE A 88 -29.04 -16.71 16.39
N GLN A 89 -30.35 -16.92 16.39
CA GLN A 89 -31.27 -16.60 17.49
C GLN A 89 -31.76 -17.90 18.11
N GLU A 90 -32.29 -17.85 19.34
CA GLU A 90 -32.78 -19.04 20.05
C GLU A 90 -31.75 -20.17 20.06
N PHE A 91 -30.49 -19.84 20.36
CA PHE A 91 -29.34 -20.74 20.23
C PHE A 91 -29.26 -21.76 21.36
N ASN A 92 -30.35 -22.49 21.58
CA ASN A 92 -30.43 -23.63 22.48
C ASN A 92 -30.22 -24.94 21.71
N TYR A 93 -29.57 -25.90 22.37
CA TYR A 93 -29.36 -27.24 21.83
C TYR A 93 -29.00 -28.22 22.94
N GLY A 94 -29.60 -29.41 22.94
CA GLY A 94 -29.38 -30.45 23.94
C GLY A 94 -29.65 -29.94 25.36
N ASP A 95 -28.65 -30.08 26.23
CA ASP A 95 -28.69 -29.59 27.61
C ASP A 95 -28.09 -28.18 27.78
N ASN A 96 -27.80 -27.47 26.68
CA ASN A 96 -27.11 -26.18 26.64
C ASN A 96 -25.71 -26.16 27.26
N SER A 97 -25.11 -27.32 27.55
CA SER A 97 -23.71 -27.38 27.95
C SER A 97 -22.80 -26.92 26.81
N ALA A 98 -21.63 -26.37 27.16
CA ALA A 98 -20.62 -25.98 26.16
C ALA A 98 -20.25 -27.16 25.22
N THR A 99 -20.29 -28.39 25.74
CA THR A 99 -20.10 -29.61 24.96
C THR A 99 -21.24 -29.86 23.98
N ALA A 100 -22.50 -29.74 24.40
CA ALA A 100 -23.65 -29.89 23.50
C ALA A 100 -23.65 -28.84 22.40
N ILE A 101 -23.41 -27.56 22.74
CA ILE A 101 -23.32 -26.48 21.75
C ILE A 101 -22.16 -26.72 20.77
N ARG A 102 -20.97 -27.11 21.26
CA ARG A 102 -19.84 -27.47 20.38
C ARG A 102 -20.18 -28.63 19.46
N ASN A 103 -20.86 -29.67 19.96
CA ASN A 103 -21.28 -30.81 19.13
C ASN A 103 -22.27 -30.40 18.04
N PHE A 104 -23.21 -29.51 18.37
CA PHE A 104 -24.11 -28.92 17.38
C PHE A 104 -23.34 -28.18 16.29
N VAL A 105 -22.45 -27.26 16.65
CA VAL A 105 -21.66 -26.48 15.67
C VAL A 105 -20.83 -27.42 14.79
N ASN A 106 -20.19 -28.42 15.38
CA ASN A 106 -19.42 -29.42 14.64
C ASN A 106 -20.29 -30.21 13.65
N THR A 107 -21.52 -30.54 14.03
CA THR A 107 -22.45 -31.31 13.19
C THR A 107 -23.04 -30.45 12.06
N ALA A 108 -23.39 -29.21 12.36
CA ALA A 108 -24.05 -28.30 11.43
C ALA A 108 -23.07 -27.68 10.40
N PHE A 109 -21.85 -27.36 10.82
CA PHE A 109 -20.89 -26.57 10.02
C PHE A 109 -19.52 -27.23 9.86
N GLY A 110 -19.12 -28.08 10.80
CA GLY A 110 -17.81 -28.73 10.84
C GLY A 110 -16.93 -28.24 12.00
N THR A 111 -15.91 -29.01 12.34
CA THR A 111 -15.05 -28.77 13.52
C THR A 111 -14.18 -27.51 13.44
N GLY A 112 -14.03 -26.93 12.24
CA GLY A 112 -13.23 -25.73 12.01
C GLY A 112 -13.96 -24.42 12.28
N PHE A 113 -15.26 -24.45 12.58
CA PHE A 113 -16.05 -23.24 12.83
C PHE A 113 -15.91 -22.73 14.27
N TYR A 114 -15.79 -21.42 14.38
CA TYR A 114 -15.81 -20.64 15.61
C TYR A 114 -17.25 -20.31 15.98
N TYR A 115 -17.51 -20.12 17.28
CA TYR A 115 -18.80 -19.60 17.72
C TYR A 115 -18.67 -18.75 18.98
N TYR A 116 -19.60 -17.81 19.12
CA TYR A 116 -19.97 -17.14 20.35
C TYR A 116 -21.45 -17.39 20.64
N ARG A 117 -21.82 -17.49 21.92
CA ARG A 117 -23.19 -17.64 22.39
C ARG A 117 -23.32 -16.85 23.69
N GLU A 118 -24.42 -16.12 23.84
CA GLU A 118 -24.74 -15.39 25.07
C GLU A 118 -24.76 -16.33 26.28
N ALA A 119 -24.38 -15.78 27.43
CA ALA A 119 -24.33 -16.51 28.69
C ALA A 119 -25.54 -16.15 29.57
N GLY A 120 -26.22 -17.15 30.13
CA GLY A 120 -27.31 -16.93 31.08
C GLY A 120 -28.67 -16.55 30.49
N ALA A 121 -28.76 -16.24 29.20
CA ALA A 121 -30.03 -16.00 28.50
C ALA A 121 -30.86 -17.27 28.30
N GLN A 122 -32.20 -17.13 28.38
CA GLN A 122 -33.16 -18.21 28.13
C GLN A 122 -33.26 -18.56 26.64
N ILE A 123 -33.22 -17.54 25.78
CA ILE A 123 -33.27 -17.67 24.32
C ILE A 123 -32.08 -16.91 23.71
N PRO A 124 -30.87 -17.42 23.92
CA PRO A 124 -29.63 -16.70 23.64
C PRO A 124 -29.46 -16.44 22.16
N ASN A 125 -28.94 -15.27 21.81
CA ASN A 125 -28.34 -15.06 20.52
C ASN A 125 -26.92 -15.63 20.49
N GLY A 126 -26.41 -15.82 19.27
CA GLY A 126 -25.02 -16.11 19.06
C GLY A 126 -24.59 -15.88 17.62
N ILE A 127 -23.32 -16.18 17.38
CA ILE A 127 -22.66 -15.99 16.09
C ILE A 127 -21.81 -17.22 15.83
N ILE A 128 -21.92 -17.78 14.63
CA ILE A 128 -21.12 -18.92 14.17
C ILE A 128 -20.36 -18.48 12.93
N SER A 129 -19.07 -18.79 12.84
CA SER A 129 -18.20 -18.29 11.77
C SER A 129 -17.21 -19.34 11.31
N ARG A 130 -17.07 -19.48 9.99
CA ARG A 130 -16.01 -20.24 9.33
C ARG A 130 -14.64 -19.62 9.61
N TYR A 131 -14.61 -18.31 9.73
CA TYR A 131 -13.41 -17.51 9.92
C TYR A 131 -13.19 -17.21 11.41
N PRO A 132 -11.94 -16.96 11.86
CA PRO A 132 -11.63 -16.73 13.26
C PRO A 132 -12.44 -15.58 13.86
N ILE A 133 -13.11 -15.84 15.00
CA ILE A 133 -13.66 -14.80 15.86
C ILE A 133 -12.51 -14.30 16.73
N ILE A 134 -12.06 -13.06 16.50
CA ILE A 134 -10.91 -12.46 17.19
C ILE A 134 -11.32 -11.65 18.43
N ALA A 135 -12.58 -11.22 18.49
CA ALA A 135 -13.21 -10.67 19.69
C ALA A 135 -14.72 -10.94 19.64
N SER A 136 -15.36 -11.10 20.79
CA SER A 136 -16.80 -11.31 20.91
C SER A 136 -17.31 -10.97 22.29
N GLY A 137 -18.61 -10.70 22.39
CA GLY A 137 -19.29 -10.45 23.64
C GLY A 137 -20.78 -10.23 23.42
N GLU A 138 -21.43 -9.65 24.43
CA GLU A 138 -22.83 -9.24 24.37
C GLU A 138 -22.95 -7.77 24.80
N TRP A 139 -23.91 -7.07 24.21
CA TRP A 139 -24.37 -5.76 24.68
C TRP A 139 -25.76 -5.91 25.27
N ASP A 140 -25.94 -5.36 26.47
CA ASP A 140 -27.16 -5.46 27.27
C ASP A 140 -28.39 -4.89 26.52
N ASP A 141 -29.44 -5.70 26.39
CA ASP A 141 -30.75 -5.25 25.94
C ASP A 141 -31.67 -4.98 27.14
N ASN A 142 -31.61 -3.75 27.66
CA ASN A 142 -32.40 -3.35 28.81
C ASN A 142 -33.93 -3.33 28.61
N GLN A 143 -34.46 -3.72 27.44
CA GLN A 143 -35.90 -3.84 27.18
C GLN A 143 -36.44 -5.24 27.49
N VAL A 144 -35.58 -6.25 27.60
CA VAL A 144 -35.92 -7.66 27.88
C VAL A 144 -34.90 -8.29 28.82
N ASP A 145 -35.27 -9.35 29.54
CA ASP A 145 -34.40 -9.98 30.55
C ASP A 145 -33.91 -11.38 30.16
N ASN A 146 -34.26 -11.83 28.95
CA ASN A 146 -34.12 -13.23 28.54
C ASN A 146 -33.20 -13.45 27.32
N ARG A 147 -32.61 -12.37 26.78
CA ARG A 147 -31.61 -12.33 25.70
C ARG A 147 -31.01 -10.92 25.58
N ASP A 148 -29.86 -10.81 24.93
CA ASP A 148 -29.12 -9.56 24.71
C ASP A 148 -28.79 -9.37 23.22
N PHE A 149 -27.80 -8.53 22.89
CA PHE A 149 -27.21 -8.45 21.55
C PHE A 149 -25.82 -9.09 21.50
N ALA A 150 -25.74 -10.34 21.05
CA ALA A 150 -24.46 -10.99 20.75
C ALA A 150 -23.71 -10.26 19.62
N TRP A 151 -22.42 -9.97 19.83
CA TRP A 151 -21.55 -9.38 18.81
C TRP A 151 -20.22 -10.16 18.66
N ALA A 152 -19.66 -10.14 17.45
CA ALA A 152 -18.35 -10.70 17.15
C ALA A 152 -17.62 -9.86 16.10
N ARG A 153 -16.31 -9.70 16.30
CA ARG A 153 -15.34 -9.22 15.30
C ARG A 153 -14.63 -10.43 14.71
N ILE A 154 -14.71 -10.57 13.38
CA ILE A 154 -14.29 -11.76 12.64
C ILE A 154 -13.21 -11.37 11.63
N ASP A 155 -12.09 -12.08 11.65
CA ASP A 155 -10.99 -11.94 10.70
C ASP A 155 -11.35 -12.66 9.38
N VAL A 156 -12.07 -11.95 8.50
CA VAL A 156 -12.46 -12.45 7.17
C VAL A 156 -11.38 -12.17 6.14
N PRO A 157 -11.31 -12.92 5.01
CA PRO A 157 -10.40 -12.59 3.92
C PRO A 157 -10.62 -11.15 3.44
N GLY A 158 -9.53 -10.47 3.12
CA GLY A 158 -9.54 -9.07 2.73
C GLY A 158 -8.85 -8.17 3.76
N PRO A 159 -8.87 -6.84 3.52
CA PRO A 159 -8.15 -5.87 4.35
C PRO A 159 -8.94 -5.40 5.58
N LYS A 160 -10.18 -5.90 5.78
CA LYS A 160 -11.11 -5.42 6.80
C LYS A 160 -11.70 -6.59 7.57
N ASP A 161 -11.81 -6.42 8.89
CA ASP A 161 -12.57 -7.35 9.71
C ASP A 161 -14.08 -7.18 9.48
N LEU A 162 -14.84 -8.20 9.82
CA LEU A 162 -16.29 -8.19 9.82
C LEU A 162 -16.83 -8.16 11.25
N TRP A 163 -17.58 -7.12 11.57
CA TRP A 163 -18.41 -7.05 12.77
C TRP A 163 -19.81 -7.58 12.47
N VAL A 164 -20.26 -8.52 13.30
CA VAL A 164 -21.60 -9.10 13.22
C VAL A 164 -22.28 -8.88 14.55
N VAL A 165 -23.51 -8.39 14.51
CA VAL A 165 -24.41 -8.34 15.65
C VAL A 165 -25.63 -9.22 15.36
N SER A 166 -25.84 -10.23 16.22
CA SER A 166 -27.04 -11.07 16.19
C SER A 166 -28.13 -10.42 17.04
N VAL A 167 -29.33 -10.29 16.48
CA VAL A 167 -30.45 -9.57 17.12
C VAL A 167 -31.70 -10.43 17.19
N HIS A 168 -32.46 -10.25 18.27
CA HIS A 168 -33.79 -10.83 18.46
C HIS A 168 -34.66 -9.78 19.16
N LEU A 169 -35.30 -8.88 18.42
CA LEU A 169 -36.04 -7.75 18.99
C LEU A 169 -37.39 -8.16 19.58
N LEU A 170 -37.98 -7.33 20.45
CA LEU A 170 -39.24 -7.65 21.13
C LEU A 170 -40.42 -7.80 20.16
N THR A 171 -41.21 -8.86 20.34
CA THR A 171 -42.39 -9.18 19.52
C THR A 171 -43.55 -8.19 19.69
N ALA A 172 -43.82 -7.74 20.91
CA ALA A 172 -45.11 -7.16 21.28
C ALA A 172 -45.25 -5.64 21.02
N SER A 173 -44.18 -4.90 20.75
CA SER A 173 -44.23 -3.43 20.67
C SER A 173 -43.21 -2.83 19.70
N SER A 174 -43.69 -2.21 18.63
CA SER A 174 -42.85 -1.50 17.66
C SER A 174 -42.12 -0.29 18.26
N SER A 175 -42.69 0.36 19.28
CA SER A 175 -42.01 1.43 20.01
C SER A 175 -40.83 0.90 20.81
N VAL A 176 -40.95 -0.28 21.44
CA VAL A 176 -39.84 -0.92 22.16
C VAL A 176 -38.77 -1.36 21.18
N ARG A 177 -39.12 -1.96 20.05
CA ARG A 177 -38.16 -2.30 18.99
C ARG A 177 -37.35 -1.11 18.51
N ASN A 178 -37.97 0.06 18.43
CA ASN A 178 -37.24 1.29 18.08
C ASN A 178 -36.29 1.75 19.20
N THR A 179 -36.64 1.53 20.47
CA THR A 179 -35.73 1.76 21.61
C THR A 179 -34.55 0.78 21.56
N GLU A 180 -34.79 -0.52 21.35
CA GLU A 180 -33.75 -1.54 21.17
C GLU A 180 -32.82 -1.15 20.02
N ALA A 181 -33.37 -0.77 18.86
CA ALA A 181 -32.60 -0.32 17.70
C ALA A 181 -31.77 0.95 17.98
N THR A 182 -32.30 1.87 18.80
CA THR A 182 -31.58 3.10 19.21
C THR A 182 -30.39 2.76 20.10
N ASN A 183 -30.60 1.91 21.10
CA ASN A 183 -29.55 1.46 22.01
C ASN A 183 -28.45 0.71 21.26
N LEU A 184 -28.82 -0.23 20.39
CA LEU A 184 -27.87 -0.97 19.58
C LEU A 184 -27.08 -0.05 18.62
N SER A 185 -27.76 0.89 17.96
CA SER A 185 -27.08 1.85 17.07
C SER A 185 -26.06 2.70 17.84
N ASN A 186 -26.30 3.02 19.11
CA ASN A 186 -25.35 3.74 19.95
C ASN A 186 -24.15 2.86 20.33
N PHE A 187 -24.37 1.59 20.68
CA PHE A 187 -23.27 0.64 20.91
C PHE A 187 -22.38 0.48 19.68
N ILE A 188 -22.99 0.31 18.50
CA ILE A 188 -22.26 0.17 17.24
C ILE A 188 -21.39 1.41 16.99
N LYS A 189 -21.96 2.61 17.06
CA LYS A 189 -21.22 3.86 16.84
C LYS A 189 -20.07 4.07 17.83
N ALA A 190 -20.19 3.53 19.05
CA ALA A 190 -19.17 3.66 20.08
C ALA A 190 -18.04 2.62 19.96
N ASN A 191 -18.29 1.45 19.35
CA ASN A 191 -17.38 0.30 19.44
C ASN A 191 -16.89 -0.23 18.08
N VAL A 192 -17.63 -0.02 16.99
CA VAL A 192 -17.29 -0.56 15.66
C VAL A 192 -16.51 0.49 14.86
N PRO A 193 -15.25 0.23 14.47
CA PRO A 193 -14.49 1.15 13.61
C PRO A 193 -15.16 1.30 12.24
N THR A 194 -15.27 2.52 11.73
CA THR A 194 -15.81 2.78 10.38
C THR A 194 -14.92 2.24 9.25
N SER A 195 -13.73 1.74 9.58
CA SER A 195 -12.84 1.05 8.63
C SER A 195 -13.23 -0.40 8.39
N ASP A 196 -14.02 -1.01 9.26
CA ASP A 196 -14.38 -2.43 9.23
C ASP A 196 -15.76 -2.61 8.56
N TYR A 197 -16.10 -3.84 8.18
CA TYR A 197 -17.44 -4.17 7.70
C TYR A 197 -18.40 -4.38 8.88
N LEU A 198 -19.68 -4.03 8.70
CA LEU A 198 -20.72 -4.25 9.71
C LEU A 198 -21.95 -4.99 9.15
N VAL A 199 -22.43 -5.97 9.92
CA VAL A 199 -23.68 -6.69 9.73
C VAL A 199 -24.54 -6.60 10.99
N ILE A 200 -25.81 -6.22 10.84
CA ILE A 200 -26.87 -6.49 11.82
C ILE A 200 -27.78 -7.56 11.21
N ALA A 201 -27.87 -8.72 11.86
CA ALA A 201 -28.60 -9.84 11.32
C ALA A 201 -29.39 -10.59 12.39
N GLY A 202 -30.61 -11.00 12.06
CA GLY A 202 -31.47 -11.75 12.97
C GLY A 202 -32.93 -11.38 12.87
N ASP A 203 -33.67 -11.71 13.92
CA ASP A 203 -35.10 -11.52 14.04
C ASP A 203 -35.41 -10.12 14.58
N LEU A 204 -35.92 -9.24 13.73
CA LEU A 204 -36.38 -7.91 14.13
C LEU A 204 -37.83 -7.92 14.65
N ASN A 205 -38.57 -9.02 14.50
CA ASN A 205 -39.98 -9.14 14.88
C ASN A 205 -40.90 -8.04 14.30
N THR A 206 -40.50 -7.44 13.18
CA THR A 206 -41.21 -6.32 12.57
C THR A 206 -42.40 -6.77 11.73
N ASP A 207 -43.54 -6.12 11.91
CA ASP A 207 -44.74 -6.30 11.11
C ASP A 207 -44.57 -5.74 9.69
N SER A 208 -43.74 -4.71 9.53
CA SER A 208 -43.40 -4.14 8.23
C SER A 208 -42.01 -3.52 8.19
N ARG A 209 -41.47 -3.34 6.99
CA ARG A 209 -40.20 -2.64 6.74
C ARG A 209 -40.30 -1.11 6.84
N SER A 210 -41.45 -0.59 7.27
CA SER A 210 -41.69 0.84 7.51
C SER A 210 -41.74 1.19 8.99
N GLU A 211 -41.49 0.22 9.88
CA GLU A 211 -41.36 0.50 11.30
C GLU A 211 -40.16 1.40 11.61
N ALA A 212 -40.29 2.22 12.65
CA ALA A 212 -39.29 3.24 13.00
C ALA A 212 -37.88 2.66 13.24
N CYS A 213 -37.78 1.41 13.70
CA CYS A 213 -36.50 0.74 13.90
C CYS A 213 -35.68 0.64 12.60
N PHE A 214 -36.29 0.56 11.42
CA PHE A 214 -35.58 0.60 10.14
C PHE A 214 -34.97 1.97 9.85
N THR A 215 -35.67 3.06 10.20
CA THR A 215 -35.12 4.42 10.11
C THR A 215 -34.00 4.64 11.12
N THR A 216 -34.08 4.00 12.28
CA THR A 216 -33.01 4.06 13.29
C THR A 216 -31.77 3.29 12.83
N PHE A 217 -31.94 2.04 12.37
CA PHE A 217 -30.84 1.24 11.84
C PHE A 217 -30.22 1.83 10.57
N SER A 218 -30.97 2.60 9.77
CA SER A 218 -30.42 3.25 8.58
C SER A 218 -29.28 4.23 8.87
N GLN A 219 -29.04 4.57 10.14
CA GLN A 219 -27.91 5.38 10.58
C GLN A 219 -26.57 4.63 10.59
N VAL A 220 -26.59 3.29 10.57
CA VAL A 220 -25.37 2.45 10.65
C VAL A 220 -25.32 1.36 9.59
N VAL A 221 -26.47 0.92 9.05
CA VAL A 221 -26.57 -0.10 8.00
C VAL A 221 -27.57 0.29 6.91
N SER A 222 -27.48 -0.31 5.74
CA SER A 222 -28.45 -0.16 4.66
C SER A 222 -29.71 -0.97 4.92
N THR A 223 -30.86 -0.28 4.95
CA THR A 223 -32.20 -0.87 5.04
C THR A 223 -32.96 -0.87 3.70
N ALA A 224 -32.30 -0.42 2.64
CA ALA A 224 -32.91 -0.26 1.32
C ALA A 224 -33.14 -1.59 0.59
N SER A 225 -34.19 -1.62 -0.22
CA SER A 225 -34.51 -2.69 -1.17
C SER A 225 -33.43 -2.81 -2.28
N PRO A 226 -33.45 -3.89 -3.10
CA PRO A 226 -34.30 -5.08 -3.05
C PRO A 226 -34.00 -5.96 -1.81
N TYR A 227 -35.03 -6.67 -1.34
CA TYR A 227 -34.92 -7.59 -0.20
C TYR A 227 -34.74 -9.04 -0.67
N PRO A 228 -34.08 -9.89 0.13
CA PRO A 228 -34.07 -11.33 -0.10
C PRO A 228 -35.48 -11.88 -0.27
N ALA A 229 -35.65 -12.82 -1.19
CA ALA A 229 -36.92 -13.48 -1.48
C ALA A 229 -36.71 -14.99 -1.64
N ASP A 230 -37.74 -15.78 -1.38
CA ASP A 230 -37.73 -17.17 -1.80
C ASP A 230 -37.88 -17.30 -3.32
N ARG A 231 -37.85 -18.53 -3.82
CA ARG A 231 -37.96 -18.84 -5.26
C ARG A 231 -39.22 -18.30 -5.92
N ASN A 232 -40.28 -18.04 -5.16
CA ASN A 232 -41.54 -17.50 -5.66
C ASN A 232 -41.63 -15.97 -5.52
N GLY A 233 -40.55 -15.31 -5.10
CA GLY A 233 -40.50 -13.86 -4.92
C GLY A 233 -41.09 -13.38 -3.59
N ASN A 234 -41.43 -14.27 -2.65
CA ASN A 234 -41.93 -13.85 -1.35
C ASN A 234 -40.77 -13.41 -0.44
N THR A 235 -40.81 -12.14 0.00
CA THR A 235 -39.77 -11.53 0.83
C THR A 235 -40.06 -11.59 2.33
N ASN A 236 -41.23 -12.08 2.76
CA ASN A 236 -41.56 -12.23 4.18
C ASN A 236 -40.90 -13.47 4.76
N THR A 237 -40.67 -13.50 6.07
CA THR A 237 -39.79 -14.48 6.71
C THR A 237 -40.41 -15.17 7.92
N ASN A 238 -41.52 -14.67 8.48
CA ASN A 238 -42.26 -15.40 9.50
C ASN A 238 -42.92 -16.69 8.93
N ALA A 239 -43.32 -17.64 9.76
CA ALA A 239 -43.78 -18.97 9.33
C ALA A 239 -44.94 -18.97 8.33
N SER A 240 -45.89 -18.03 8.50
CA SER A 240 -47.04 -17.83 7.60
C SER A 240 -46.70 -17.04 6.33
N ARG A 241 -45.45 -16.58 6.20
CA ARG A 241 -44.90 -15.79 5.10
C ARG A 241 -45.69 -14.49 4.82
N GLY A 242 -46.19 -13.87 5.89
CA GLY A 242 -46.95 -12.62 5.89
C GLY A 242 -46.22 -11.40 6.48
N LYS A 243 -45.10 -11.60 7.20
CA LYS A 243 -44.34 -10.54 7.87
C LYS A 243 -42.83 -10.70 7.67
N PRO A 244 -42.06 -9.59 7.53
CA PRO A 244 -40.61 -9.59 7.38
C PRO A 244 -39.94 -9.50 8.75
N TYR A 245 -39.87 -10.62 9.47
CA TYR A 245 -39.24 -10.69 10.79
C TYR A 245 -37.72 -10.67 10.67
N ASP A 246 -37.18 -11.57 9.87
CA ASP A 246 -35.74 -11.82 9.76
C ASP A 246 -35.05 -10.99 8.68
N HIS A 247 -33.87 -10.46 8.99
CA HIS A 247 -33.10 -9.59 8.10
C HIS A 247 -31.58 -9.83 8.17
N VAL A 248 -30.90 -9.57 7.05
CA VAL A 248 -29.45 -9.32 7.00
C VAL A 248 -29.25 -7.90 6.48
N LEU A 249 -28.92 -6.98 7.37
CA LEU A 249 -28.65 -5.57 7.09
C LEU A 249 -27.15 -5.33 7.19
N VAL A 250 -26.58 -4.61 6.22
CA VAL A 250 -25.12 -4.41 6.13
C VAL A 250 -24.80 -2.95 5.88
N ASP A 251 -23.66 -2.48 6.36
CA ASP A 251 -23.18 -1.12 6.09
C ASP A 251 -22.93 -0.84 4.59
N ALA A 252 -22.63 0.41 4.26
CA ALA A 252 -22.39 0.82 2.87
C ALA A 252 -21.17 0.11 2.26
N ASP A 253 -20.14 -0.15 3.06
CA ASP A 253 -18.88 -0.73 2.63
C ASP A 253 -19.06 -2.19 2.20
N LEU A 254 -19.73 -3.01 3.01
CA LEU A 254 -20.02 -4.39 2.66
C LEU A 254 -21.13 -4.47 1.60
N ARG A 255 -22.10 -3.53 1.61
CA ARG A 255 -23.15 -3.46 0.58
C ARG A 255 -22.58 -3.31 -0.83
N ALA A 256 -21.46 -2.59 -0.99
CA ALA A 256 -20.79 -2.42 -2.28
C ALA A 256 -20.32 -3.74 -2.90
N TYR A 257 -20.10 -4.77 -2.07
CA TYR A 257 -19.65 -6.09 -2.50
C TYR A 257 -20.80 -7.10 -2.63
N GLN A 258 -22.06 -6.70 -2.40
CA GLN A 258 -23.19 -7.62 -2.48
C GLN A 258 -23.32 -8.18 -3.89
N THR A 259 -23.44 -9.50 -3.99
CA THR A 259 -23.68 -10.22 -5.24
C THR A 259 -24.94 -11.07 -5.14
N ALA A 260 -25.34 -11.70 -6.24
CA ALA A 260 -26.42 -12.67 -6.22
C ALA A 260 -26.04 -13.86 -5.32
N THR A 261 -26.97 -14.28 -4.46
CA THR A 261 -26.78 -15.52 -3.70
C THR A 261 -26.95 -16.72 -4.62
N VAL A 262 -25.91 -17.56 -4.72
CA VAL A 262 -25.89 -18.73 -5.62
C VAL A 262 -25.79 -20.02 -4.82
N ILE A 263 -26.81 -20.88 -4.92
CA ILE A 263 -26.85 -22.19 -4.27
C ILE A 263 -27.15 -23.24 -5.36
N GLY A 264 -26.23 -24.16 -5.59
CA GLY A 264 -26.33 -25.08 -6.73
C GLY A 264 -26.35 -24.31 -8.05
N SER A 265 -27.39 -24.50 -8.86
CA SER A 265 -27.62 -23.73 -10.08
C SER A 265 -28.64 -22.61 -9.90
N SER A 266 -29.27 -22.49 -8.73
CA SER A 266 -30.18 -21.39 -8.39
C SER A 266 -29.41 -20.11 -8.03
N SER A 267 -29.92 -18.97 -8.51
CA SER A 267 -29.36 -17.63 -8.28
C SER A 267 -30.44 -16.64 -7.86
N PHE A 268 -30.15 -15.84 -6.83
CA PHE A 268 -31.08 -14.88 -6.24
C PHE A 268 -30.41 -13.50 -6.12
N ALA A 269 -30.82 -12.55 -6.96
CA ALA A 269 -30.13 -11.26 -7.12
C ALA A 269 -30.00 -10.44 -5.83
N ALA A 270 -30.99 -10.49 -4.93
CA ALA A 270 -31.03 -9.68 -3.71
C ALA A 270 -30.70 -10.47 -2.43
N GLY A 271 -30.28 -11.73 -2.57
CA GLY A 271 -30.27 -12.72 -1.49
C GLY A 271 -31.51 -13.63 -1.53
N THR A 272 -31.53 -14.66 -0.69
CA THR A 272 -32.61 -15.65 -0.66
C THR A 272 -33.22 -15.82 0.73
N VAL A 273 -34.53 -16.04 0.78
CA VAL A 273 -35.23 -16.56 1.95
C VAL A 273 -35.36 -18.07 1.78
N ILE A 274 -34.81 -18.83 2.72
CA ILE A 274 -34.83 -20.30 2.67
C ILE A 274 -36.11 -20.81 3.29
N ASP A 275 -37.03 -21.22 2.42
CA ASP A 275 -38.22 -21.96 2.76
C ASP A 275 -38.22 -23.30 2.03
N THR A 276 -37.85 -24.36 2.75
CA THR A 276 -37.70 -25.70 2.17
C THR A 276 -39.01 -26.25 1.59
N ARG A 277 -40.16 -25.70 1.97
CA ARG A 277 -41.48 -26.11 1.43
C ARG A 277 -41.61 -25.75 -0.05
N VAL A 278 -40.93 -24.68 -0.49
CA VAL A 278 -41.00 -24.14 -1.85
C VAL A 278 -39.64 -24.08 -2.55
N TYR A 279 -38.53 -24.32 -1.84
CA TYR A 279 -37.20 -24.38 -2.44
C TYR A 279 -37.10 -25.59 -3.38
N SER A 280 -36.67 -25.34 -4.62
CA SER A 280 -36.49 -26.36 -5.66
C SER A 280 -35.34 -25.99 -6.58
N PRO A 281 -34.52 -26.93 -7.07
CA PRO A 281 -34.52 -28.33 -6.65
C PRO A 281 -33.95 -28.47 -5.23
N LEU A 282 -34.66 -29.18 -4.35
CA LEU A 282 -34.29 -29.34 -2.94
C LEU A 282 -32.91 -30.00 -2.76
N SER A 283 -32.46 -30.77 -3.76
CA SER A 283 -31.13 -31.37 -3.79
C SER A 283 -29.98 -30.36 -3.68
N GLU A 284 -30.18 -29.09 -4.06
CA GLU A 284 -29.14 -28.06 -3.93
C GLU A 284 -28.83 -27.70 -2.48
N ILE A 285 -29.78 -27.93 -1.58
CA ILE A 285 -29.64 -27.71 -0.14
C ILE A 285 -29.72 -29.03 0.64
N SER A 286 -29.31 -30.15 0.04
CA SER A 286 -29.19 -31.44 0.75
C SER A 286 -28.22 -31.30 1.94
N PRO A 287 -28.56 -31.80 3.14
CA PRO A 287 -29.61 -32.78 3.45
C PRO A 287 -30.98 -32.20 3.85
N ALA A 288 -31.25 -30.91 3.63
CA ALA A 288 -32.54 -30.32 3.98
C ALA A 288 -33.73 -31.06 3.33
N LEU A 289 -34.78 -31.21 4.10
CA LEU A 289 -36.03 -31.88 3.71
C LEU A 289 -37.10 -30.82 3.44
N SER A 290 -38.07 -31.13 2.58
CA SER A 290 -39.12 -30.17 2.21
C SER A 290 -39.94 -29.69 3.41
N GLY A 291 -40.08 -30.55 4.42
CA GLY A 291 -40.79 -30.24 5.66
C GLY A 291 -40.01 -29.44 6.71
N ASP A 292 -38.71 -29.16 6.52
CA ASP A 292 -37.88 -28.56 7.58
C ASP A 292 -38.38 -27.15 7.97
N SER A 293 -38.63 -26.28 7.00
CA SER A 293 -39.25 -24.96 7.19
C SER A 293 -40.72 -25.00 7.63
N GLY A 294 -41.34 -26.18 7.58
CA GLY A 294 -42.71 -26.42 8.05
C GLY A 294 -42.77 -27.22 9.35
N ALA A 295 -41.63 -27.43 10.02
CA ALA A 295 -41.57 -28.21 11.23
C ALA A 295 -42.41 -27.58 12.35
N THR A 296 -42.90 -28.42 13.26
CA THR A 296 -43.68 -27.96 14.42
C THR A 296 -42.93 -26.84 15.15
N ASN A 297 -43.63 -25.73 15.41
CA ASN A 297 -43.12 -24.52 16.07
C ASN A 297 -41.89 -23.85 15.41
N MET A 298 -41.54 -24.15 14.16
CA MET A 298 -40.61 -23.30 13.43
C MET A 298 -41.34 -22.01 13.02
N GLN A 299 -40.89 -20.88 13.56
CA GLN A 299 -41.58 -19.60 13.43
C GLN A 299 -41.03 -18.69 12.33
N HIS A 300 -39.84 -19.01 11.78
CA HIS A 300 -39.09 -18.12 10.90
C HIS A 300 -38.38 -18.88 9.76
N MET A 301 -37.98 -18.13 8.74
CA MET A 301 -37.20 -18.60 7.60
C MET A 301 -35.81 -17.98 7.65
N ALA A 302 -34.77 -18.75 7.27
CA ALA A 302 -33.42 -18.21 7.19
C ALA A 302 -33.28 -17.21 6.04
N VAL A 303 -32.50 -16.17 6.25
CA VAL A 303 -32.22 -15.12 5.25
C VAL A 303 -30.76 -15.11 4.92
N ILE A 304 -30.42 -15.22 3.64
CA ILE A 304 -29.03 -15.28 3.17
C ILE A 304 -28.72 -14.12 2.22
N LYS A 305 -27.53 -13.54 2.38
CA LYS A 305 -26.89 -12.68 1.38
C LYS A 305 -25.46 -13.14 1.12
N ASP A 306 -25.02 -13.03 -0.13
CA ASP A 306 -23.65 -13.30 -0.55
C ASP A 306 -22.94 -11.99 -0.92
N PHE A 307 -21.65 -11.93 -0.61
CA PHE A 307 -20.77 -10.81 -0.92
C PHE A 307 -19.50 -11.34 -1.59
N LEU A 308 -18.98 -10.64 -2.59
CA LEU A 308 -17.65 -10.89 -3.16
C LEU A 308 -16.68 -9.87 -2.57
N ILE A 309 -16.17 -10.16 -1.39
CA ILE A 309 -15.18 -9.32 -0.72
C ILE A 309 -13.79 -9.55 -1.35
N PRO A 310 -12.89 -8.56 -1.33
CA PRO A 310 -11.53 -8.75 -1.80
C PRO A 310 -10.89 -9.94 -1.08
N ASP A 311 -10.36 -10.90 -1.83
CA ASP A 311 -9.52 -11.96 -1.27
C ASP A 311 -8.22 -11.29 -0.83
N SER A 312 -7.84 -11.53 0.42
CA SER A 312 -6.45 -11.40 0.78
C SER A 312 -5.71 -12.58 0.18
N THR A 313 -5.52 -12.59 -1.15
CA THR A 313 -4.18 -12.98 -1.60
C THR A 313 -3.30 -12.01 -0.85
N THR A 314 -2.57 -12.52 0.13
CA THR A 314 -1.69 -11.72 0.98
C THR A 314 -0.91 -10.80 0.06
N THR A 315 -1.31 -9.54 -0.03
CA THR A 315 -0.35 -8.48 -0.25
C THR A 315 0.42 -8.49 1.06
N THR A 316 1.36 -9.44 1.14
CA THR A 316 2.29 -9.59 2.25
C THR A 316 2.81 -8.20 2.43
N ALA A 317 2.51 -7.60 3.59
CA ALA A 317 2.83 -6.21 3.82
C ALA A 317 4.31 -6.05 3.52
N SER A 318 4.60 -5.23 2.51
CA SER A 318 5.92 -5.15 1.91
C SER A 318 6.29 -3.69 1.80
N ILE A 319 7.55 -3.42 2.09
CA ILE A 319 8.17 -2.13 1.86
C ILE A 319 9.33 -2.38 0.90
N THR A 320 9.59 -1.45 0.00
CA THR A 320 10.77 -1.48 -0.85
C THR A 320 11.37 -0.09 -0.91
N VAL A 321 12.63 0.05 -0.52
CA VAL A 321 13.39 1.29 -0.62
C VAL A 321 13.69 1.55 -2.10
N GLY A 322 13.25 2.70 -2.59
CA GLY A 322 13.49 3.14 -3.97
C GLY A 322 14.79 3.94 -4.13
N SER A 323 15.10 4.83 -3.18
CA SER A 323 16.32 5.65 -3.20
C SER A 323 16.63 6.18 -1.79
N PRO A 324 17.90 6.29 -1.38
CA PRO A 324 19.04 5.68 -2.06
C PRO A 324 18.92 4.15 -1.94
N ASN A 325 19.32 3.43 -2.99
CA ASN A 325 19.27 1.96 -3.02
C ASN A 325 20.64 1.31 -3.28
N GLY A 326 21.69 2.11 -3.51
CA GLY A 326 23.06 1.65 -3.68
C GLY A 326 23.80 2.31 -4.82
N GLY A 327 25.07 2.68 -4.57
CA GLY A 327 25.97 3.26 -5.57
C GLY A 327 25.82 4.77 -5.77
N GLU A 328 24.80 5.41 -5.19
CA GLU A 328 24.65 6.86 -5.26
C GLU A 328 25.79 7.60 -4.55
N SER A 329 26.06 8.82 -4.99
CA SER A 329 26.96 9.76 -4.31
C SER A 329 26.19 11.03 -3.97
N TRP A 330 25.90 11.20 -2.68
CA TRP A 330 25.16 12.33 -2.17
C TRP A 330 26.10 13.33 -1.51
N ALA A 331 25.95 14.60 -1.84
CA ALA A 331 26.74 15.64 -1.24
C ALA A 331 26.33 15.86 0.22
N THR A 332 27.32 16.04 1.10
CA THR A 332 27.11 16.51 2.48
C THR A 332 26.22 17.74 2.52
N SER A 333 25.30 17.81 3.49
CA SER A 333 24.36 18.92 3.69
C SER A 333 23.38 19.18 2.54
N SER A 334 23.32 18.32 1.52
CA SER A 334 22.34 18.44 0.44
C SER A 334 20.96 17.98 0.87
N ALA A 335 19.92 18.58 0.30
CA ALA A 335 18.56 18.09 0.42
C ALA A 335 18.34 16.96 -0.60
N GLN A 336 18.04 15.76 -0.09
CA GLN A 336 17.75 14.57 -0.88
C GLN A 336 16.40 14.01 -0.49
N ARG A 337 15.91 13.03 -1.25
CA ARG A 337 14.68 12.31 -0.91
C ARG A 337 14.99 10.84 -0.67
N ILE A 338 14.53 10.32 0.46
CA ILE A 338 14.40 8.88 0.63
C ILE A 338 13.06 8.49 0.03
N THR A 339 13.01 7.52 -0.87
CA THR A 339 11.77 7.06 -1.51
C THR A 339 11.51 5.59 -1.20
N TRP A 340 10.24 5.20 -1.20
CA TRP A 340 9.83 3.82 -1.01
C TRP A 340 8.50 3.52 -1.70
N THR A 341 8.25 2.24 -1.97
CA THR A 341 6.92 1.71 -2.20
C THR A 341 6.49 0.90 -0.99
N ALA A 342 5.19 0.92 -0.68
CA ALA A 342 4.63 0.19 0.43
C ALA A 342 3.28 -0.41 0.04
N THR A 343 3.04 -1.65 0.46
CA THR A 343 1.77 -2.35 0.25
C THR A 343 1.32 -2.92 1.59
N GLY A 344 0.06 -2.72 1.97
CA GLY A 344 -0.47 -3.20 3.25
C GLY A 344 0.13 -2.53 4.49
N VAL A 345 0.77 -1.36 4.35
CA VAL A 345 1.38 -0.60 5.47
C VAL A 345 0.77 0.81 5.50
N THR A 346 0.32 1.26 6.68
CA THR A 346 -0.30 2.59 6.86
C THR A 346 0.74 3.69 7.11
N ASN A 347 1.70 3.44 8.00
CA ASN A 347 2.74 4.38 8.38
C ASN A 347 4.11 3.70 8.40
N VAL A 348 5.15 4.44 8.05
CA VAL A 348 6.53 3.98 8.04
C VAL A 348 7.42 4.78 8.99
N LYS A 349 8.42 4.10 9.55
CA LYS A 349 9.57 4.66 10.25
C LYS A 349 10.78 4.66 9.31
N LEU A 350 11.54 5.76 9.30
CA LEU A 350 12.75 5.91 8.48
C LEU A 350 13.99 6.10 9.35
N GLU A 351 15.06 5.39 9.00
CA GLU A 351 16.34 5.46 9.68
C GLU A 351 17.50 5.42 8.68
N TYR A 352 18.66 5.97 9.08
CA TYR A 352 19.89 5.92 8.30
C TYR A 352 21.07 5.49 9.17
N THR A 353 22.13 5.00 8.54
CA THR A 353 23.42 4.74 9.20
C THR A 353 24.55 5.33 8.36
N LEU A 354 25.62 5.78 9.01
CA LEU A 354 26.85 6.27 8.37
C LEU A 354 28.01 5.27 8.50
N ASN A 355 27.85 4.24 9.32
CA ASN A 355 28.90 3.28 9.66
C ASN A 355 28.44 1.81 9.48
N GLY A 356 27.27 1.59 8.88
CA GLY A 356 26.67 0.28 8.64
C GLY A 356 26.13 -0.44 9.88
N SER A 357 26.23 0.13 11.09
CA SER A 357 25.89 -0.58 12.34
C SER A 357 25.00 0.22 13.28
N THR A 358 25.28 1.52 13.45
CA THR A 358 24.48 2.42 14.30
C THR A 358 23.44 3.13 13.46
N TRP A 359 22.16 2.96 13.80
CA TRP A 359 21.02 3.53 13.07
C TRP A 359 20.46 4.74 13.81
N THR A 360 20.31 5.85 13.09
CA THR A 360 19.70 7.09 13.55
C THR A 360 18.32 7.24 12.94
N THR A 361 17.31 7.51 13.77
CA THR A 361 15.93 7.73 13.31
C THR A 361 15.75 9.13 12.71
N LEU A 362 15.19 9.20 11.50
CA LEU A 362 14.79 10.45 10.84
C LEU A 362 13.35 10.83 11.20
N THR A 363 12.45 9.84 11.14
CA THR A 363 11.07 9.97 11.61
C THR A 363 10.59 8.63 12.14
N SER A 364 9.86 8.66 13.26
CA SER A 364 9.29 7.48 13.90
C SER A 364 7.99 7.01 13.25
N SER A 365 7.29 7.88 12.53
CA SER A 365 6.03 7.57 11.84
C SER A 365 5.71 8.66 10.82
N THR A 366 5.47 8.26 9.57
CA THR A 366 4.91 9.10 8.51
C THR A 366 4.05 8.24 7.58
N SER A 367 3.06 8.84 6.91
CA SER A 367 2.15 8.09 6.04
C SER A 367 2.92 7.34 4.94
N ALA A 368 2.69 6.03 4.84
CA ALA A 368 3.36 5.17 3.88
C ALA A 368 3.01 5.53 2.43
N SER A 369 1.80 6.07 2.18
CA SER A 369 1.33 6.46 0.85
C SER A 369 2.03 7.70 0.29
N THR A 370 2.79 8.45 1.11
CA THR A 370 3.59 9.58 0.62
C THR A 370 4.74 9.13 -0.29
N GLY A 371 5.20 7.88 -0.14
CA GLY A 371 6.25 7.24 -0.93
C GLY A 371 7.61 7.95 -0.90
N SER A 372 7.76 9.01 -0.10
CA SER A 372 8.98 9.80 -0.04
C SER A 372 9.09 10.69 1.19
N TYR A 373 10.33 10.94 1.62
CA TYR A 373 10.68 11.78 2.77
C TYR A 373 11.85 12.70 2.40
N ALA A 374 11.71 13.99 2.65
CA ALA A 374 12.78 14.96 2.42
C ALA A 374 13.82 14.87 3.54
N TRP A 375 15.09 14.63 3.19
CA TRP A 375 16.19 14.43 4.12
C TRP A 375 17.34 15.39 3.82
N THR A 376 17.82 16.11 4.84
CA THR A 376 19.10 16.83 4.76
C THR A 376 20.24 15.88 5.12
N VAL A 377 21.06 15.53 4.13
CA VAL A 377 22.17 14.58 4.28
C VAL A 377 23.18 15.13 5.32
N PRO A 378 23.66 14.31 6.27
CA PRO A 378 24.64 14.73 7.26
C PRO A 378 25.91 15.34 6.65
N SER A 379 26.56 16.22 7.40
CA SER A 379 27.85 16.82 7.02
C SER A 379 29.04 15.85 7.14
N THR A 380 28.82 14.66 7.68
CA THR A 380 29.84 13.62 7.83
C THR A 380 29.89 12.76 6.58
N THR A 381 31.07 12.63 5.97
CA THR A 381 31.26 11.74 4.82
C THR A 381 31.16 10.27 5.22
N SER A 382 30.72 9.44 4.28
CA SER A 382 30.65 7.99 4.48
C SER A 382 30.71 7.26 3.16
N THR A 383 31.40 6.13 3.11
CA THR A 383 31.31 5.17 2.00
C THR A 383 30.47 3.95 2.37
N THR A 384 29.90 3.94 3.59
CA THR A 384 29.15 2.83 4.17
C THR A 384 27.73 3.22 4.57
N ALA A 385 27.20 4.29 3.97
CA ALA A 385 25.88 4.79 4.31
C ALA A 385 24.78 3.87 3.77
N ARG A 386 23.75 3.64 4.59
CA ARG A 386 22.55 2.86 4.26
C ARG A 386 21.32 3.55 4.84
N VAL A 387 20.17 3.38 4.19
CA VAL A 387 18.86 3.75 4.76
C VAL A 387 18.01 2.50 4.96
N ARG A 388 17.07 2.56 5.90
CA ARG A 388 16.03 1.55 6.04
C ARG A 388 14.68 2.19 6.30
N VAL A 389 13.65 1.53 5.79
CA VAL A 389 12.25 1.90 5.98
C VAL A 389 11.56 0.68 6.60
N SER A 390 10.77 0.90 7.65
CA SER A 390 10.03 -0.17 8.34
C SER A 390 8.61 0.27 8.61
N ASP A 391 7.67 -0.66 8.76
CA ASP A 391 6.35 -0.35 9.28
C ASP A 391 6.50 0.21 10.70
N ALA A 392 5.86 1.35 10.97
CA ALA A 392 5.93 2.04 12.25
C ALA A 392 5.35 1.21 13.42
N SER A 393 4.43 0.30 13.12
CA SER A 393 3.75 -0.60 14.07
C SER A 393 4.37 -2.00 14.13
N ASN A 394 5.11 -2.41 13.11
CA ASN A 394 5.71 -3.75 13.03
C ASN A 394 7.07 -3.72 12.31
N SER A 395 8.16 -3.62 13.07
CA SER A 395 9.52 -3.55 12.52
C SER A 395 9.98 -4.79 11.74
N ALA A 396 9.24 -5.91 11.77
CA ALA A 396 9.54 -7.08 10.95
C ALA A 396 9.22 -6.86 9.46
N ILE A 397 8.32 -5.91 9.16
CA ILE A 397 8.06 -5.45 7.79
C ILE A 397 9.01 -4.29 7.54
N THR A 398 10.12 -4.57 6.86
CA THR A 398 11.17 -3.59 6.62
C THR A 398 11.90 -3.89 5.33
N ASP A 399 12.46 -2.84 4.74
CA ASP A 399 13.46 -2.97 3.71
C ASP A 399 14.63 -2.02 3.98
N THR A 400 15.81 -2.42 3.53
CA THR A 400 17.06 -1.66 3.67
C THR A 400 17.66 -1.49 2.29
N SER A 401 18.22 -0.32 2.00
CA SER A 401 18.87 -0.05 0.72
C SER A 401 19.87 -1.15 0.33
N ASN A 402 19.75 -1.69 -0.89
CA ASN A 402 20.43 -2.89 -1.36
C ASN A 402 21.96 -2.81 -1.21
N ALA A 403 22.57 -1.68 -1.60
CA ALA A 403 24.01 -1.44 -1.46
C ALA A 403 24.32 -0.13 -0.71
N ASN A 404 25.62 0.08 -0.43
CA ASN A 404 26.11 1.32 0.17
C ASN A 404 25.89 2.44 -0.83
N PHE A 405 25.40 3.59 -0.35
CA PHE A 405 25.62 4.85 -1.04
C PHE A 405 26.75 5.61 -0.33
N SER A 406 27.36 6.54 -1.05
CA SER A 406 28.41 7.39 -0.54
C SER A 406 27.86 8.77 -0.20
N ILE A 407 28.26 9.29 0.95
CA ILE A 407 28.13 10.71 1.28
C ILE A 407 29.50 11.32 1.07
N THR A 408 29.62 12.12 0.03
CA THR A 408 30.86 12.80 -0.33
C THR A 408 30.75 14.26 0.06
N THR A 409 31.88 14.87 0.38
CA THR A 409 31.93 16.33 0.54
C THR A 409 31.37 16.95 -0.72
N SER A 410 30.36 17.81 -0.58
CA SER A 410 29.95 18.72 -1.65
C SER A 410 31.22 19.34 -2.23
N GLY A 411 31.50 19.07 -3.50
CA GLY A 411 32.54 19.76 -4.23
C GLY A 411 32.13 21.22 -4.36
N GLY A 412 32.35 22.01 -3.30
CA GLY A 412 32.23 23.46 -3.25
C GLY A 412 30.92 24.06 -3.77
N GLY A 413 30.08 24.51 -2.85
CA GLY A 413 29.03 25.49 -3.15
C GLY A 413 27.65 24.97 -2.81
N GLY A 414 27.16 25.31 -1.62
CA GLY A 414 25.77 25.04 -1.22
C GLY A 414 24.78 25.74 -2.16
N GLY A 415 24.31 24.99 -3.14
CA GLY A 415 23.34 25.38 -4.18
C GLY A 415 23.36 24.34 -5.28
N ALA A 416 22.34 24.31 -6.16
CA ALA A 416 22.24 23.38 -7.29
C ALA A 416 23.31 23.58 -8.39
N ALA A 417 24.49 24.12 -8.08
CA ALA A 417 25.61 24.31 -8.99
C ALA A 417 26.37 22.99 -9.21
N VAL A 418 26.81 22.75 -10.44
CA VAL A 418 27.57 21.55 -10.82
C VAL A 418 28.78 22.01 -11.62
N VAL A 419 29.91 22.21 -10.93
CA VAL A 419 31.12 22.81 -11.49
C VAL A 419 32.17 21.75 -11.82
N PHE A 420 32.69 21.73 -13.04
CA PHE A 420 33.71 20.77 -13.48
C PHE A 420 34.54 21.29 -14.66
N ILE A 421 35.67 20.65 -14.92
CA ILE A 421 36.57 20.96 -16.05
C ILE A 421 35.93 20.41 -17.34
N ASN A 422 35.73 21.25 -18.36
CA ASN A 422 35.02 20.90 -19.60
C ASN A 422 35.94 20.77 -20.83
N GLU A 423 36.91 21.66 -20.96
CA GLU A 423 37.84 21.73 -22.09
C GLU A 423 39.27 22.01 -21.58
N ILE A 424 40.27 21.39 -22.20
CA ILE A 424 41.69 21.60 -21.86
C ILE A 424 42.49 21.71 -23.16
N LEU A 425 43.26 22.77 -23.32
CA LEU A 425 44.33 22.84 -24.33
C LEU A 425 45.67 22.75 -23.61
N ALA A 426 46.34 21.62 -23.75
CA ALA A 426 47.66 21.36 -23.17
C ALA A 426 48.80 21.62 -24.15
N ASN A 427 48.56 21.47 -25.46
CA ASN A 427 49.56 21.62 -26.51
C ASN A 427 49.11 22.71 -27.49
N GLU A 428 49.56 23.94 -27.26
CA GLU A 428 49.23 25.10 -28.07
C GLU A 428 49.92 25.09 -29.41
N ALA A 429 49.31 25.73 -30.41
CA ALA A 429 49.94 25.91 -31.72
C ALA A 429 51.31 26.62 -31.58
N GLY A 430 52.39 25.86 -31.78
CA GLY A 430 53.76 26.38 -31.69
C GLY A 430 54.44 26.12 -30.33
N SER A 431 55.02 27.15 -29.72
CA SER A 431 55.73 27.05 -28.42
C SER A 431 55.30 28.15 -27.44
N ASP A 432 54.12 28.74 -27.67
CA ASP A 432 53.58 29.82 -26.85
C ASP A 432 52.75 29.25 -25.69
N VAL A 433 53.43 29.03 -24.55
CA VAL A 433 52.85 28.53 -23.29
C VAL A 433 51.77 29.44 -22.70
N ASN A 434 51.52 30.62 -23.28
CA ASN A 434 50.43 31.49 -22.85
C ASN A 434 49.06 30.98 -23.34
N GLY A 435 49.02 30.21 -24.42
CA GLY A 435 47.77 29.75 -25.04
C GLY A 435 47.13 28.54 -24.36
N GLU A 436 47.86 27.85 -23.46
CA GLU A 436 47.38 26.76 -22.62
C GLU A 436 46.11 27.23 -21.92
N PHE A 437 45.09 26.39 -21.85
CA PHE A 437 43.91 26.75 -21.09
C PHE A 437 43.19 25.57 -20.46
N VAL A 438 42.45 25.88 -19.39
CA VAL A 438 41.46 25.00 -18.79
C VAL A 438 40.15 25.75 -18.69
N GLU A 439 39.11 25.20 -19.31
CA GLU A 439 37.75 25.68 -19.19
C GLU A 439 37.01 24.94 -18.07
N ILE A 440 36.32 25.70 -17.24
CA ILE A 440 35.48 25.20 -16.16
C ILE A 440 34.04 25.66 -16.41
N VAL A 441 33.10 24.73 -16.39
CA VAL A 441 31.67 25.01 -16.63
C VAL A 441 30.85 24.74 -15.37
N ASN A 442 29.78 25.51 -15.19
CA ASN A 442 28.73 25.23 -14.22
C ASN A 442 27.48 24.72 -14.96
N SER A 443 27.26 23.41 -15.01
CA SER A 443 26.05 22.83 -15.64
C SER A 443 24.84 22.79 -14.69
N GLY A 444 24.99 23.34 -13.48
CA GLY A 444 23.94 23.36 -12.47
C GLY A 444 22.94 24.49 -12.66
N GLY A 445 21.89 24.49 -11.83
CA GLY A 445 20.77 25.45 -11.89
C GLY A 445 20.99 26.77 -11.15
N THR A 446 22.10 26.93 -10.42
CA THR A 446 22.42 28.15 -9.64
C THR A 446 23.86 28.61 -9.88
N ALA A 447 24.15 29.89 -9.66
CA ALA A 447 25.51 30.41 -9.70
C ALA A 447 26.41 29.75 -8.64
N ALA A 448 27.66 29.48 -8.99
CA ALA A 448 28.69 28.97 -8.10
C ALA A 448 29.61 30.10 -7.63
N ASP A 449 29.92 30.17 -6.34
CA ASP A 449 30.97 31.04 -5.82
C ASP A 449 32.32 30.30 -5.89
N LEU A 450 33.22 30.81 -6.73
CA LEU A 450 34.55 30.27 -6.95
C LEU A 450 35.62 30.98 -6.11
N SER A 451 35.24 31.91 -5.23
CA SER A 451 36.19 32.66 -4.40
C SER A 451 37.15 31.73 -3.66
N GLY A 452 38.46 31.87 -3.92
CA GLY A 452 39.51 31.06 -3.29
C GLY A 452 39.61 29.61 -3.78
N TRP A 453 38.86 29.22 -4.80
CA TRP A 453 39.04 27.92 -5.46
C TRP A 453 40.41 27.86 -6.15
N THR A 454 40.98 26.67 -6.28
CA THR A 454 42.28 26.47 -6.90
C THR A 454 42.20 25.51 -8.07
N LEU A 455 42.90 25.85 -9.16
CA LEU A 455 43.21 24.95 -10.27
C LEU A 455 44.68 24.54 -10.15
N SER A 456 44.96 23.24 -10.24
CA SER A 456 46.30 22.66 -10.12
C SER A 456 46.60 21.73 -11.28
N ASP A 457 47.86 21.63 -11.69
CA ASP A 457 48.38 20.49 -12.45
C ASP A 457 48.85 19.38 -11.48
N ALA A 458 49.54 18.35 -11.98
CA ALA A 458 50.08 17.30 -11.12
C ALA A 458 51.19 17.79 -10.17
N SER A 459 51.81 18.94 -10.44
CA SER A 459 52.97 19.47 -9.70
C SER A 459 52.58 20.50 -8.63
N GLY A 460 51.47 21.22 -8.79
CA GLY A 460 51.02 22.19 -7.80
C GLY A 460 49.88 23.11 -8.28
N VAL A 461 49.52 24.07 -7.41
CA VAL A 461 48.50 25.08 -7.73
C VAL A 461 49.01 26.03 -8.82
N ARG A 462 48.18 26.28 -9.83
CA ARG A 462 48.45 27.14 -11.00
C ARG A 462 47.57 28.38 -11.04
N HIS A 463 46.35 28.26 -10.54
CA HIS A 463 45.45 29.40 -10.41
C HIS A 463 44.70 29.36 -9.09
N THR A 464 44.55 30.50 -8.44
CA THR A 464 43.61 30.71 -7.34
C THR A 464 42.62 31.79 -7.77
N PHE A 465 41.33 31.46 -7.77
CA PHE A 465 40.27 32.38 -8.13
C PHE A 465 40.14 33.49 -7.08
N ALA A 466 40.05 34.74 -7.54
CA ALA A 466 39.97 35.90 -6.67
C ALA A 466 38.66 35.90 -5.86
N SER A 467 38.66 36.60 -4.72
CA SER A 467 37.43 36.83 -3.95
C SER A 467 36.39 37.54 -4.81
N GLY A 468 35.14 37.07 -4.77
CA GLY A 468 34.03 37.57 -5.57
C GLY A 468 33.89 36.93 -6.96
N THR A 469 34.76 35.98 -7.34
CA THR A 469 34.57 35.24 -8.59
C THR A 469 33.31 34.38 -8.51
N SER A 470 32.33 34.68 -9.37
CA SER A 470 31.08 33.92 -9.46
C SER A 470 30.91 33.36 -10.88
N LEU A 471 30.53 32.08 -10.96
CA LEU A 471 30.23 31.39 -12.20
C LEU A 471 28.73 31.09 -12.29
N ALA A 472 28.01 31.87 -13.08
CA ALA A 472 26.57 31.71 -13.27
C ALA A 472 26.19 30.32 -13.83
N ALA A 473 24.95 29.90 -13.57
CA ALA A 473 24.38 28.67 -14.11
C ALA A 473 24.46 28.65 -15.65
N GLY A 474 24.89 27.53 -16.21
CA GLY A 474 25.06 27.33 -17.65
C GLY A 474 26.24 28.07 -18.28
N LYS A 475 27.08 28.76 -17.49
CA LYS A 475 28.24 29.51 -17.99
C LYS A 475 29.56 28.79 -17.77
N ALA A 476 30.57 29.19 -18.54
CA ALA A 476 31.95 28.76 -18.37
C ALA A 476 32.87 29.92 -17.98
N ILE A 477 33.97 29.60 -17.30
CA ILE A 477 35.12 30.47 -17.06
C ILE A 477 36.38 29.76 -17.58
N VAL A 478 37.23 30.48 -18.29
CA VAL A 478 38.46 29.93 -18.87
C VAL A 478 39.68 30.49 -18.15
N VAL A 479 40.56 29.61 -17.69
CA VAL A 479 41.86 29.98 -17.16
C VAL A 479 42.89 29.74 -18.25
N PHE A 480 43.54 30.79 -18.74
CA PHE A 480 44.66 30.72 -19.69
C PHE A 480 46.00 30.72 -18.97
N GLY A 481 47.07 30.25 -19.63
CA GLY A 481 48.44 30.26 -19.11
C GLY A 481 48.86 31.63 -18.56
N SER A 482 48.49 32.71 -19.25
CA SER A 482 48.62 34.07 -18.73
C SER A 482 47.54 34.99 -19.30
N ALA A 483 47.44 36.22 -18.77
CA ALA A 483 46.50 37.22 -19.28
C ALA A 483 46.80 37.62 -20.74
N ALA A 484 48.04 37.46 -21.21
CA ALA A 484 48.42 37.74 -22.59
C ALA A 484 47.91 36.67 -23.58
N GLY A 485 47.60 35.47 -23.08
CA GLY A 485 47.07 34.37 -23.89
C GLY A 485 45.57 34.44 -24.15
N ILE A 486 44.84 35.35 -23.52
CA ILE A 486 43.39 35.47 -23.66
C ILE A 486 43.05 36.03 -25.06
N PRO A 487 42.38 35.27 -25.94
CA PRO A 487 42.04 35.74 -27.28
C PRO A 487 41.02 36.88 -27.23
N SER A 488 41.11 37.81 -28.20
CA SER A 488 40.14 38.89 -28.34
C SER A 488 38.72 38.35 -28.52
N GLY A 489 37.78 38.84 -27.71
CA GLY A 489 36.37 38.43 -27.77
C GLY A 489 36.00 37.25 -26.88
N VAL A 490 36.95 36.61 -26.19
CA VAL A 490 36.65 35.62 -25.14
C VAL A 490 36.29 36.35 -23.85
N SER A 491 35.01 36.32 -23.51
CA SER A 491 34.47 36.87 -22.26
C SER A 491 34.57 35.85 -21.12
N ASN A 492 34.66 36.33 -19.88
CA ASN A 492 34.77 35.48 -18.67
C ASN A 492 36.01 34.56 -18.69
N ALA A 493 37.18 35.15 -18.97
CA ALA A 493 38.47 34.47 -18.93
C ALA A 493 39.46 35.21 -18.03
N VAL A 494 40.41 34.47 -17.47
CA VAL A 494 41.46 34.97 -16.59
C VAL A 494 42.81 34.34 -16.95
N GLY A 495 43.90 35.04 -16.68
CA GLY A 495 45.23 34.43 -16.69
C GLY A 495 45.51 33.66 -15.40
N ALA A 496 46.28 32.58 -15.47
CA ALA A 496 46.72 31.81 -14.32
C ALA A 496 47.47 32.72 -13.34
N SER A 497 47.21 32.57 -12.03
CA SER A 497 47.81 33.44 -11.01
C SER A 497 49.30 33.19 -10.84
N THR A 498 49.81 32.04 -11.33
CA THR A 498 51.24 31.72 -11.41
C THR A 498 51.89 32.06 -12.75
N SER A 499 51.16 32.73 -13.66
CA SER A 499 51.62 33.11 -15.02
C SER A 499 52.00 31.94 -15.95
N MET A 500 51.58 30.72 -15.62
CA MET A 500 51.61 29.54 -16.50
C MET A 500 50.69 28.45 -15.93
N LEU A 501 50.12 27.59 -16.79
CA LEU A 501 49.39 26.39 -16.37
C LEU A 501 50.31 25.16 -16.32
N ASN A 502 51.34 25.11 -17.16
CA ASN A 502 52.38 24.07 -17.17
C ASN A 502 51.83 22.67 -17.45
N LEU A 503 50.94 22.57 -18.43
CA LEU A 503 50.27 21.34 -18.80
C LEU A 503 51.18 20.47 -19.68
N SER A 504 51.39 19.22 -19.31
CA SER A 504 52.31 18.35 -20.08
C SER A 504 51.69 17.79 -21.37
N ASN A 505 52.36 18.00 -22.52
CA ASN A 505 52.01 17.37 -23.80
C ASN A 505 52.05 15.83 -23.77
N SER A 506 52.75 15.23 -22.81
CA SER A 506 52.82 13.77 -22.64
C SER A 506 51.71 13.18 -21.77
N GLY A 507 50.90 14.04 -21.14
CA GLY A 507 49.87 13.67 -20.18
C GLY A 507 50.08 14.32 -18.81
N ASP A 508 49.00 14.75 -18.18
CA ASP A 508 48.99 15.46 -16.90
C ASP A 508 47.69 15.19 -16.12
N THR A 509 47.60 15.70 -14.90
CA THR A 509 46.38 15.70 -14.08
C THR A 509 45.99 17.11 -13.69
N VAL A 510 44.82 17.55 -14.16
CA VAL A 510 44.24 18.85 -13.79
C VAL A 510 43.24 18.65 -12.67
N THR A 511 43.40 19.38 -11.58
CA THR A 511 42.54 19.27 -10.39
C THR A 511 41.97 20.62 -10.00
N LEU A 512 40.64 20.69 -9.89
CA LEU A 512 39.89 21.82 -9.37
C LEU A 512 39.50 21.53 -7.92
N LYS A 513 39.88 22.41 -6.98
CA LYS A 513 39.51 22.34 -5.57
C LYS A 513 38.75 23.60 -5.15
N ASN A 514 37.83 23.45 -4.21
CA ASN A 514 37.13 24.59 -3.62
C ASN A 514 38.00 25.33 -2.59
N ALA A 515 37.48 26.42 -2.04
CA ALA A 515 38.16 27.23 -1.03
C ALA A 515 38.57 26.47 0.25
N SER A 516 37.92 25.36 0.57
CA SER A 516 38.28 24.50 1.72
C SER A 516 39.34 23.44 1.37
N GLY A 517 39.84 23.43 0.12
CA GLY A 517 40.80 22.45 -0.37
C GLY A 517 40.18 21.12 -0.79
N THR A 518 38.86 21.01 -0.84
CA THR A 518 38.15 19.81 -1.30
C THR A 518 38.17 19.73 -2.82
N THR A 519 38.57 18.59 -3.38
CA THR A 519 38.49 18.35 -4.83
C THR A 519 37.05 18.39 -5.31
N VAL A 520 36.78 19.27 -6.27
CA VAL A 520 35.50 19.42 -6.97
C VAL A 520 35.49 18.60 -8.25
N ASN A 521 36.59 18.66 -9.01
CA ASN A 521 36.76 17.86 -10.22
C ASN A 521 38.25 17.57 -10.44
N THR A 522 38.56 16.40 -11.00
CA THR A 522 39.91 16.05 -11.41
C THR A 522 39.84 15.27 -12.72
N THR A 523 40.78 15.53 -13.61
CA THR A 523 40.90 14.89 -14.93
C THR A 523 42.36 14.58 -15.19
N THR A 524 42.66 13.32 -15.49
CA THR A 524 43.97 12.91 -16.01
C THR A 524 43.85 12.62 -17.50
N TYR A 525 44.81 13.11 -18.29
CA TYR A 525 44.90 12.86 -19.73
C TYR A 525 46.29 12.32 -20.10
N SER A 526 46.39 11.73 -21.28
CA SER A 526 47.64 11.22 -21.84
C SER A 526 47.97 11.93 -23.16
N SER A 527 49.15 11.64 -23.71
CA SER A 527 49.58 12.13 -25.02
C SER A 527 48.61 11.84 -26.18
N SER A 528 47.65 10.91 -26.04
CA SER A 528 46.63 10.69 -27.08
C SER A 528 45.63 11.86 -27.21
N LEU A 529 45.46 12.66 -26.17
CA LEU A 529 44.57 13.82 -26.15
C LEU A 529 45.31 15.16 -26.15
N SER A 530 46.59 15.16 -25.76
CA SER A 530 47.44 16.35 -25.74
C SER A 530 48.53 16.37 -26.81
N GLY A 531 48.68 15.31 -27.61
CA GLY A 531 49.78 15.20 -28.58
C GLY A 531 49.57 15.95 -29.90
N THR A 532 48.37 16.49 -30.15
CA THR A 532 48.05 17.22 -31.40
C THR A 532 48.18 18.72 -31.17
N ASP A 533 49.03 19.37 -31.97
CA ASP A 533 49.32 20.80 -31.89
C ASP A 533 48.06 21.65 -32.10
N GLY A 534 47.77 22.55 -31.16
CA GLY A 534 46.66 23.50 -31.21
C GLY A 534 45.26 22.90 -31.08
N VAL A 535 45.14 21.60 -30.75
CA VAL A 535 43.84 20.92 -30.59
C VAL A 535 43.56 20.66 -29.12
N SER A 536 42.45 21.19 -28.62
CA SER A 536 42.01 20.94 -27.24
C SER A 536 41.35 19.56 -27.12
N MET A 537 41.29 19.08 -25.89
CA MET A 537 40.42 17.99 -25.50
C MET A 537 39.16 18.54 -24.85
N ASN A 538 37.99 18.06 -25.27
CA ASN A 538 36.69 18.49 -24.76
C ASN A 538 35.89 17.29 -24.27
N ARG A 539 35.02 17.50 -23.28
CA ARG A 539 34.07 16.45 -22.88
C ARG A 539 33.11 16.09 -24.03
N ASN A 540 32.77 14.82 -24.12
CA ASN A 540 31.75 14.28 -25.00
C ASN A 540 30.79 13.37 -24.21
N PRO A 541 29.49 13.67 -24.14
CA PRO A 541 28.85 14.89 -24.67
C PRO A 541 29.36 16.17 -24.00
N ASP A 542 29.35 17.29 -24.74
CA ASP A 542 29.79 18.59 -24.23
C ASP A 542 28.94 19.03 -23.01
N VAL A 543 29.55 19.76 -22.08
CA VAL A 543 28.91 20.27 -20.84
C VAL A 543 28.27 19.16 -19.99
N THR A 544 28.78 17.93 -20.07
CA THR A 544 28.27 16.80 -19.30
C THR A 544 29.36 16.31 -18.34
N SER A 545 29.12 16.41 -17.02
CA SER A 545 30.12 16.11 -15.98
C SER A 545 30.64 14.67 -16.02
N SER A 546 29.84 13.73 -16.51
CA SER A 546 30.21 12.32 -16.71
C SER A 546 30.81 12.02 -18.10
N GLY A 547 30.89 13.02 -18.98
CA GLY A 547 31.44 12.86 -20.33
C GLY A 547 32.94 12.58 -20.30
N THR A 548 33.40 11.75 -21.24
CA THR A 548 34.83 11.46 -21.43
C THR A 548 35.47 12.52 -22.33
N PHE A 549 36.77 12.76 -22.18
CA PHE A 549 37.50 13.66 -23.07
C PHE A 549 37.81 13.02 -24.43
N VAL A 550 37.57 13.78 -25.49
CA VAL A 550 37.94 13.47 -26.88
C VAL A 550 38.63 14.69 -27.49
N LEU A 551 39.35 14.51 -28.60
CA LEU A 551 39.90 15.64 -29.35
C LEU A 551 38.76 16.52 -29.88
N HIS A 552 38.86 17.84 -29.72
CA HIS A 552 37.80 18.77 -30.09
C HIS A 552 37.43 18.71 -31.58
N THR A 553 38.40 18.39 -32.45
CA THR A 553 38.18 18.17 -33.89
C THR A 553 37.26 17.00 -34.22
N THR A 554 36.94 16.15 -33.24
CA THR A 554 35.92 15.09 -33.38
C THR A 554 34.49 15.60 -33.12
N LEU A 555 34.35 16.76 -32.48
CA LEU A 555 33.06 17.36 -32.11
C LEU A 555 32.64 18.49 -33.04
N SER A 556 33.59 19.23 -33.62
CA SER A 556 33.33 20.27 -34.61
C SER A 556 34.51 20.51 -35.55
N SER A 557 34.33 21.39 -36.54
CA SER A 557 35.39 21.80 -37.46
C SER A 557 36.45 22.71 -36.82
N SER A 558 36.25 23.16 -35.58
CA SER A 558 37.21 23.99 -34.84
C SER A 558 38.19 23.11 -34.03
N ALA A 559 39.41 23.59 -33.85
CA ALA A 559 40.44 22.91 -33.07
C ALA A 559 40.27 23.10 -31.54
N SER A 560 39.56 24.14 -31.12
CA SER A 560 39.19 24.44 -29.74
C SER A 560 38.02 25.42 -29.70
N SER A 561 37.38 25.59 -28.53
CA SER A 561 36.27 26.54 -28.37
C SER A 561 36.24 27.28 -27.03
N PRO A 562 37.36 27.86 -26.54
CA PRO A 562 37.40 28.47 -25.21
C PRO A 562 36.32 29.55 -25.03
N GLY A 563 35.50 29.40 -23.99
CA GLY A 563 34.39 30.29 -23.67
C GLY A 563 33.13 30.07 -24.51
N LYS A 564 33.08 28.98 -25.29
CA LYS A 564 31.94 28.57 -26.12
C LYS A 564 31.70 27.07 -25.95
N ARG A 565 30.53 26.62 -26.39
CA ARG A 565 30.24 25.18 -26.50
C ARG A 565 31.05 24.59 -27.65
N ALA A 566 31.26 23.27 -27.64
CA ALA A 566 32.06 22.54 -28.64
C ALA A 566 31.61 22.77 -30.10
N ASN A 567 30.33 23.10 -30.30
CA ASN A 567 29.76 23.44 -31.60
C ASN A 567 29.92 24.93 -32.01
N GLY A 568 30.64 25.73 -31.22
CA GLY A 568 30.89 27.16 -31.44
C GLY A 568 29.77 28.10 -30.97
N THR A 569 28.69 27.58 -30.37
CA THR A 569 27.61 28.42 -29.82
C THR A 569 27.98 28.99 -28.45
N ALA A 570 27.32 30.10 -28.05
CA ALA A 570 27.54 30.69 -26.74
C ALA A 570 27.00 29.80 -25.60
N TYR A 571 27.61 29.93 -24.43
CA TYR A 571 27.18 29.24 -23.21
C TYR A 571 25.80 29.63 -22.71
#